data_AF-A0A1G7R658-F1
#
_entry.id   AF-A0A1G7R658-F1
#
_cell.length_a   1.000
_cell.length_b   1.000
_cell.length_c   1.000
_cell.angle_alpha   90.00
_cell.angle_beta   90.00
_cell.angle_gamma   90.00
#
_symmetry.space_group_name_H-M   'P 1'
#
loop_
_entity.id
_entity.type
_entity.pdbx_description
1 polymer ?
#
loop_
_entity_poly.entity_id
_entity_poly.type
_entity_poly.pdbx_seq_one_letter_code
_entity_poly.pdbx_strand_id
1 'polypeptide(L)'
;MAIGLLVLVIALALAMAAKKSPKQVATWAVGGAGVGGLVSATGLLPLFGLTGVGVGLAFGAVAGFLRSLHHAPPKPSRMNFDATHVHDNIALNEHKAQVWVRDEQGREVVLEAREIRNWTHLWVPDRGYKAKNRLQLQTTRLDTPVLTARFERHPATIWGAPRNAAEAEEWLGRLGAFLDR
;
A
#
# COMPACT_ATOMS: atom_id res chain seq x y z
N MET A 1 -26.51 -17.80 -1.68
CA MET A 1 -25.33 -17.42 -2.50
C MET A 1 -25.70 -16.88 -3.88
N ALA A 2 -26.75 -17.36 -4.56
CA ALA A 2 -27.10 -16.93 -5.92
C ALA A 2 -27.57 -15.46 -6.06
N ILE A 3 -28.25 -14.91 -5.05
CA ILE A 3 -28.85 -13.56 -5.12
C ILE A 3 -27.77 -12.45 -5.08
N GLY A 4 -26.73 -12.62 -4.27
CA GLY A 4 -25.64 -11.63 -4.19
C GLY A 4 -24.83 -11.54 -5.47
N LEU A 5 -24.59 -12.68 -6.13
CA LEU A 5 -23.94 -12.72 -7.44
C LEU A 5 -24.81 -12.03 -8.50
N LEU A 6 -26.13 -12.26 -8.47
CA LEU A 6 -27.08 -11.62 -9.38
C LEU A 6 -27.07 -10.10 -9.26
N VAL A 7 -27.07 -9.57 -8.02
CA VAL A 7 -27.04 -8.12 -7.77
C VAL A 7 -25.72 -7.50 -8.23
N LEU A 8 -24.58 -8.18 -7.99
CA LEU A 8 -23.27 -7.73 -8.44
C LEU A 8 -23.21 -7.68 -9.99
N VAL A 9 -23.72 -8.71 -10.66
CA VAL A 9 -23.74 -8.79 -12.13
C VAL A 9 -24.64 -7.71 -12.73
N ILE A 10 -25.81 -7.44 -12.15
CA ILE A 10 -26.71 -6.37 -12.59
C ILE A 10 -26.07 -4.98 -12.39
N ALA A 11 -25.40 -4.75 -11.26
CA ALA A 11 -24.69 -3.49 -11.01
C ALA A 11 -23.53 -3.29 -11.98
N LEU A 12 -22.77 -4.35 -12.30
CA LEU A 12 -21.69 -4.31 -13.29
C LEU A 12 -22.24 -4.04 -14.70
N ALA A 13 -23.35 -4.69 -15.08
CA ALA A 13 -24.00 -4.51 -16.38
C ALA A 13 -24.53 -3.09 -16.57
N LEU A 14 -25.17 -2.51 -15.54
CA LEU A 14 -25.63 -1.11 -15.55
C LEU A 14 -24.46 -0.12 -15.60
N ALA A 15 -23.36 -0.42 -14.91
CA ALA A 15 -22.15 0.40 -14.95
C ALA A 15 -21.47 0.40 -16.33
N MET A 16 -21.42 -0.76 -16.99
CA MET A 16 -20.90 -0.87 -18.35
C MET A 16 -21.81 -0.20 -19.40
N ALA A 17 -23.13 -0.30 -19.23
CA ALA A 17 -24.10 0.35 -20.11
C ALA A 17 -24.04 1.89 -20.01
N ALA A 18 -23.66 2.44 -18.86
CA ALA A 18 -23.63 3.88 -18.62
C ALA A 18 -22.41 4.61 -19.22
N LYS A 19 -21.42 3.92 -19.84
CA LYS A 19 -20.16 4.51 -20.37
C LYS A 19 -19.48 5.50 -19.39
N LYS A 20 -19.64 5.32 -18.08
CA LYS A 20 -19.05 6.21 -17.07
C LYS A 20 -17.76 5.64 -16.52
N SER A 21 -16.84 6.53 -16.19
CA SER A 21 -15.52 6.15 -15.68
C SER A 21 -15.66 5.29 -14.40
N PRO A 22 -14.81 4.26 -14.19
CA PRO A 22 -14.89 3.37 -13.04
C PRO A 22 -14.90 4.09 -11.68
N LYS A 23 -14.26 5.26 -11.62
CA LYS A 23 -14.22 6.14 -10.44
C LYS A 23 -15.62 6.66 -10.06
N GLN A 24 -16.45 7.04 -11.04
CA GLN A 24 -17.79 7.54 -10.81
C GLN A 24 -18.76 6.44 -10.37
N VAL A 25 -18.58 5.21 -10.88
CA VAL A 25 -19.39 4.05 -10.49
C VAL A 25 -19.15 3.70 -9.02
N ALA A 26 -17.90 3.75 -8.55
CA ALA A 26 -17.57 3.55 -7.14
C ALA A 26 -18.22 4.62 -6.24
N THR A 27 -18.27 5.88 -6.67
CA THR A 27 -18.93 6.96 -5.92
C THR A 27 -20.45 6.74 -5.81
N TRP A 28 -21.08 6.24 -6.88
CA TRP A 28 -22.52 5.95 -6.89
C TRP A 28 -22.86 4.71 -6.06
N ALA A 29 -22.02 3.67 -6.06
CA ALA A 29 -22.22 2.48 -5.24
C ALA A 29 -22.15 2.78 -3.73
N VAL A 30 -21.23 3.65 -3.32
CA VAL A 30 -21.13 4.11 -1.92
C VAL A 30 -22.29 5.04 -1.55
N GLY A 31 -22.70 5.94 -2.45
CA GLY A 31 -23.85 6.83 -2.25
C GLY A 31 -25.19 6.08 -2.16
N GLY A 32 -25.41 5.09 -3.03
CA GLY A 32 -26.65 4.30 -3.06
C GLY A 32 -26.82 3.39 -1.83
N ALA A 33 -25.72 2.85 -1.30
CA ALA A 33 -25.76 2.01 -0.09
C ALA A 33 -26.07 2.83 1.19
N GLY A 34 -25.67 4.11 1.23
CA GLY A 34 -26.00 5.02 2.33
C GLY A 34 -27.50 5.38 2.39
N VAL A 35 -28.14 5.56 1.23
CA VAL A 35 -29.59 5.85 1.16
C VAL A 35 -30.43 4.62 1.54
N GLY A 36 -30.01 3.41 1.13
CA GLY A 36 -30.71 2.17 1.52
C GLY A 36 -30.65 1.86 3.02
N GLY A 37 -29.57 2.23 3.71
CA GLY A 37 -29.45 2.10 5.16
C GLY A 37 -30.34 3.06 5.95
N LEU A 38 -30.55 4.27 5.44
CA LEU A 38 -31.38 5.31 6.10
C LEU A 38 -32.88 5.04 5.97
N VAL A 39 -33.32 4.46 4.84
CA VAL A 39 -34.72 4.07 4.62
C VAL A 39 -35.11 2.83 5.43
N SER A 40 -34.15 1.95 5.75
CA SER A 40 -34.40 0.77 6.60
C SER A 40 -34.44 1.10 8.10
N ALA A 41 -33.77 2.17 8.55
CA ALA A 41 -33.82 2.62 9.94
C ALA A 41 -35.10 3.41 10.31
N THR A 42 -35.83 3.94 9.32
CA THR A 42 -37.04 4.77 9.53
C THR A 42 -38.35 3.99 9.51
N GLY A 43 -38.30 2.65 9.46
CA GLY A 43 -39.44 1.79 9.82
C GLY A 43 -40.63 1.79 8.84
N LEU A 44 -40.45 2.22 7.59
CA LEU A 44 -41.59 2.38 6.67
C LEU A 44 -42.01 1.12 5.89
N LEU A 45 -41.23 0.02 5.87
CA LEU A 45 -41.66 -1.24 5.22
C LEU A 45 -40.98 -2.48 5.86
N PRO A 46 -41.74 -3.54 6.24
CA PRO A 46 -41.21 -4.72 6.94
C PRO A 46 -40.58 -5.78 6.00
N LEU A 47 -40.39 -5.50 4.71
CA LEU A 47 -39.90 -6.48 3.72
C LEU A 47 -38.36 -6.56 3.59
N PHE A 48 -37.62 -5.92 4.49
CA PHE A 48 -36.17 -5.71 4.35
C PHE A 48 -35.30 -6.44 5.40
N GLY A 49 -35.84 -7.47 6.06
CA GLY A 49 -35.06 -8.33 6.97
C GLY A 49 -33.91 -9.09 6.29
N LEU A 50 -33.94 -9.23 4.95
CA LEU A 50 -32.87 -9.85 4.15
C LEU A 50 -31.86 -8.84 3.57
N THR A 51 -32.14 -7.53 3.60
CA THR A 51 -31.22 -6.53 3.05
C THR A 51 -30.20 -6.03 4.06
N GLY A 52 -30.44 -6.14 5.38
CA GLY A 52 -29.44 -5.78 6.39
C GLY A 52 -28.16 -6.62 6.28
N VAL A 53 -28.30 -7.94 6.09
CA VAL A 53 -27.17 -8.87 5.89
C VAL A 53 -26.52 -8.67 4.52
N GLY A 54 -27.32 -8.43 3.47
CA GLY A 54 -26.82 -8.16 2.12
C GLY A 54 -26.03 -6.85 2.00
N VAL A 55 -26.50 -5.79 2.66
CA VAL A 55 -25.82 -4.49 2.70
C VAL A 55 -24.55 -4.57 3.54
N GLY A 56 -24.56 -5.24 4.70
CA GLY A 56 -23.36 -5.47 5.52
C GLY A 56 -22.27 -6.25 4.78
N LEU A 57 -22.65 -7.30 4.04
CA LEU A 57 -21.71 -8.07 3.19
C LEU A 57 -21.21 -7.24 2.00
N ALA A 58 -22.06 -6.40 1.39
CA ALA A 58 -21.64 -5.51 0.32
C ALA A 58 -20.65 -4.44 0.82
N PHE A 59 -20.88 -3.84 1.99
CA PHE A 59 -19.93 -2.92 2.63
C PHE A 59 -18.62 -3.63 3.00
N GLY A 60 -18.68 -4.83 3.56
CA GLY A 60 -17.49 -5.64 3.88
C GLY A 60 -16.68 -6.01 2.64
N ALA A 61 -17.34 -6.39 1.54
CA ALA A 61 -16.70 -6.71 0.27
C ALA A 61 -16.10 -5.48 -0.41
N VAL A 62 -16.76 -4.32 -0.38
CA VAL A 62 -16.23 -3.06 -0.90
C VAL A 62 -15.07 -2.55 -0.04
N ALA A 63 -15.17 -2.63 1.29
CA ALA A 63 -14.08 -2.28 2.19
C ALA A 63 -12.87 -3.24 2.04
N GLY A 64 -13.13 -4.53 1.88
CA GLY A 64 -12.10 -5.54 1.59
C GLY A 64 -11.45 -5.35 0.23
N PHE A 65 -12.23 -5.04 -0.81
CA PHE A 65 -11.75 -4.75 -2.15
C PHE A 65 -10.93 -3.44 -2.19
N LEU A 66 -11.41 -2.37 -1.57
CA LEU A 66 -10.66 -1.11 -1.40
C LEU A 66 -9.40 -1.30 -0.57
N ARG A 67 -9.41 -2.17 0.46
CA ARG A 67 -8.23 -2.52 1.23
C ARG A 67 -7.23 -3.31 0.39
N SER A 68 -7.68 -4.22 -0.48
CA SER A 68 -6.81 -4.95 -1.41
C SER A 68 -6.17 -4.03 -2.46
N LEU A 69 -6.89 -2.99 -2.91
CA LEU A 69 -6.35 -1.97 -3.82
C LEU A 69 -5.35 -1.02 -3.16
N HIS A 70 -5.36 -0.90 -1.83
CA HIS A 70 -4.43 -0.04 -1.08
C HIS A 70 -3.10 -0.74 -0.71
N HIS A 71 -2.99 -2.05 -0.92
CA HIS A 71 -1.69 -2.72 -0.91
C HIS A 71 -1.15 -2.75 -2.32
N ALA A 72 -0.63 -1.60 -2.77
CA ALA A 72 0.16 -1.57 -3.99
C ALA A 72 1.29 -2.60 -3.84
N PRO A 73 1.36 -3.62 -4.74
CA PRO A 73 2.45 -4.58 -4.69
C PRO A 73 3.77 -3.83 -4.88
N PRO A 74 4.88 -4.35 -4.32
CA PRO A 74 6.17 -3.72 -4.49
C PRO A 74 6.45 -3.47 -5.97
N LYS A 75 6.94 -2.27 -6.30
CA LYS A 75 7.35 -1.99 -7.68
C LYS A 75 8.43 -3.00 -8.06
N PRO A 76 8.30 -3.73 -9.19
CA PRO A 76 9.31 -4.69 -9.59
C PRO A 76 10.65 -3.96 -9.77
N SER A 77 11.71 -4.51 -9.16
CA SER A 77 13.08 -4.08 -9.42
C SER A 77 13.37 -4.28 -10.91
N ARG A 78 14.02 -3.29 -11.55
CA ARG A 78 14.43 -3.42 -12.96
C ARG A 78 15.69 -4.27 -13.09
N MET A 79 16.45 -4.44 -12.02
CA MET A 79 17.58 -5.37 -11.98
C MET A 79 17.10 -6.78 -11.66
N ASN A 80 17.66 -7.78 -12.35
CA ASN A 80 17.60 -9.18 -11.96
C ASN A 80 18.37 -9.38 -10.64
N PHE A 81 17.76 -8.95 -9.55
CA PHE A 81 18.28 -9.10 -8.19
C PHE A 81 17.46 -10.20 -7.50
N ASP A 82 18.13 -11.28 -7.13
CA ASP A 82 17.53 -12.44 -6.48
C ASP A 82 17.24 -12.12 -5.00
N ALA A 83 16.18 -11.35 -4.78
CA ALA A 83 15.88 -10.78 -3.48
C ALA A 83 15.20 -11.80 -2.55
N THR A 84 15.73 -11.97 -1.35
CA THR A 84 15.06 -12.69 -0.25
C THR A 84 13.98 -11.82 0.39
N HIS A 85 14.19 -10.51 0.43
CA HIS A 85 13.26 -9.53 0.95
C HIS A 85 13.17 -8.31 0.03
N VAL A 86 11.95 -7.83 -0.25
CA VAL A 86 11.71 -6.79 -1.26
C VAL A 86 10.81 -5.67 -0.74
N HIS A 87 11.22 -4.44 -0.98
CA HIS A 87 10.43 -3.22 -0.92
C HIS A 87 10.61 -2.41 -2.22
N ASP A 88 9.89 -1.30 -2.34
CA ASP A 88 9.85 -0.47 -3.55
C ASP A 88 11.21 0.12 -3.93
N ASN A 89 12.01 0.51 -2.94
CA ASN A 89 13.28 1.21 -3.12
C ASN A 89 14.46 0.53 -2.41
N ILE A 90 14.24 -0.63 -1.81
CA ILE A 90 15.28 -1.40 -1.13
C ILE A 90 14.95 -2.89 -1.18
N ALA A 91 15.95 -3.73 -1.35
CA ALA A 91 15.83 -5.17 -1.30
C ALA A 91 17.09 -5.80 -0.71
N LEU A 92 16.94 -6.92 -0.02
CA LEU A 92 18.04 -7.70 0.54
C LEU A 92 18.16 -9.02 -0.22
N ASN A 93 19.39 -9.48 -0.39
CA ASN A 93 19.72 -10.85 -0.74
C ASN A 93 20.60 -11.41 0.38
N GLU A 94 19.98 -12.17 1.27
CA GLU A 94 20.69 -12.77 2.41
C GLU A 94 21.72 -13.82 1.98
N HIS A 95 21.49 -14.53 0.87
CA HIS A 95 22.40 -15.57 0.40
C HIS A 95 23.72 -15.02 -0.13
N LYS A 96 23.69 -13.84 -0.75
CA LYS A 96 24.86 -13.18 -1.35
C LYS A 96 25.40 -12.03 -0.51
N ALA A 97 24.80 -11.77 0.66
CA ALA A 97 25.11 -10.61 1.49
C ALA A 97 25.09 -9.28 0.69
N GLN A 98 24.04 -9.08 -0.10
CA GLN A 98 23.86 -7.89 -0.93
C GLN A 98 22.58 -7.11 -0.58
N VAL A 99 22.66 -5.79 -0.77
CA VAL A 99 21.56 -4.84 -0.64
C VAL A 99 21.40 -4.12 -1.97
N TRP A 100 20.22 -4.23 -2.57
CA TRP A 100 19.84 -3.39 -3.69
C TRP A 100 19.08 -2.17 -3.17
N VAL A 101 19.40 -0.99 -3.70
CA VAL A 101 18.82 0.29 -3.27
C VAL A 101 18.53 1.14 -4.49
N ARG A 102 17.35 1.76 -4.50
CA ARG A 102 17.01 2.82 -5.45
C ARG A 102 16.97 4.17 -4.73
N ASP A 103 17.88 5.04 -5.11
CA ASP A 103 18.00 6.38 -4.56
C ASP A 103 16.86 7.32 -5.02
N GLU A 104 16.75 8.49 -4.41
CA GLU A 104 15.74 9.51 -4.74
C GLU A 104 15.82 10.00 -6.19
N GLN A 105 17.01 9.93 -6.79
CA GLN A 105 17.25 10.27 -8.19
C GLN A 105 16.85 9.13 -9.15
N GLY A 106 16.37 8.00 -8.63
CA GLY A 106 16.04 6.81 -9.40
C GLY A 106 17.26 5.95 -9.78
N ARG A 107 18.44 6.27 -9.24
CA ARG A 107 19.67 5.48 -9.45
C ARG A 107 19.56 4.18 -8.67
N GLU A 108 19.80 3.06 -9.34
CA GLU A 108 19.79 1.74 -8.73
C GLU A 108 21.23 1.27 -8.50
N VAL A 109 21.53 0.84 -7.26
CA VAL A 109 22.86 0.38 -6.86
C VAL A 109 22.71 -0.92 -6.09
N VAL A 110 23.60 -1.88 -6.36
CA VAL A 110 23.79 -3.06 -5.54
C VAL A 110 25.06 -2.86 -4.72
N LEU A 111 24.91 -2.98 -3.41
CA LEU A 111 25.98 -2.90 -2.43
C LEU A 111 26.17 -4.26 -1.76
N GLU A 112 27.39 -4.62 -1.44
CA GLU A 112 27.66 -5.69 -0.49
C GLU A 112 27.49 -5.17 0.95
N ALA A 113 27.14 -6.05 1.89
CA ALA A 113 26.96 -5.68 3.31
C ALA A 113 28.14 -4.88 3.88
N ARG A 114 29.38 -5.30 3.55
CA ARG A 114 30.63 -4.63 3.97
C ARG A 114 30.83 -3.22 3.42
N GLU A 115 30.11 -2.85 2.36
CA GLU A 115 30.18 -1.50 1.78
C GLU A 115 29.31 -0.51 2.54
N ILE A 116 28.41 -0.98 3.40
CA ILE A 116 27.53 -0.14 4.21
C ILE A 116 28.21 0.10 5.56
N ARG A 117 28.60 1.35 5.83
CA ARG A 117 29.29 1.71 7.08
C ARG A 117 28.31 2.03 8.20
N ASN A 118 27.22 2.70 7.84
CA ASN A 118 26.22 3.18 8.76
C ASN A 118 24.90 3.35 8.03
N TRP A 119 23.80 3.27 8.77
CA TRP A 119 22.47 3.46 8.24
C TRP A 119 21.63 4.21 9.26
N THR A 120 20.76 5.10 8.77
CA THR A 120 19.97 5.97 9.64
C THR A 120 18.59 6.16 9.05
N HIS A 121 17.59 6.06 9.92
CA HIS A 121 16.23 6.39 9.57
C HIS A 121 15.99 7.89 9.74
N LEU A 122 15.66 8.56 8.65
CA LEU A 122 15.27 9.97 8.65
C LEU A 122 13.76 10.13 8.51
N TRP A 123 13.22 10.97 9.37
CA TRP A 123 11.81 11.32 9.43
C TRP A 123 11.65 12.76 8.96
N VAL A 124 10.99 12.98 7.82
CA VAL A 124 10.66 14.34 7.39
C VAL A 124 9.17 14.58 7.69
N PRO A 125 8.83 15.53 8.59
CA PRO A 125 7.44 15.87 8.85
C PRO A 125 6.83 16.51 7.60
N ASP A 126 5.63 16.07 7.22
CA ASP A 126 4.85 16.67 6.16
C ASP A 126 3.45 17.00 6.69
N ARG A 127 3.12 18.29 6.78
CA ARG A 127 1.84 18.80 7.31
C ARG A 127 1.45 18.22 8.68
N GLY A 128 2.45 17.97 9.54
CA GLY A 128 2.26 17.41 10.89
C GLY A 128 2.28 15.87 10.96
N TYR A 129 2.45 15.17 9.83
CA TYR A 129 2.50 13.70 9.78
C TYR A 129 3.90 13.19 9.45
N LYS A 130 4.28 12.02 10.01
CA LYS A 130 5.51 11.28 9.67
C LYS A 130 5.38 10.58 8.30
N ALA A 131 5.19 11.35 7.23
CA ALA A 131 4.80 10.80 5.93
C ALA A 131 5.97 10.50 5.00
N LYS A 132 7.07 11.26 5.10
CA LYS A 132 8.22 11.17 4.19
C LYS A 132 9.38 10.43 4.86
N ASN A 133 9.20 9.13 5.06
CA ASN A 133 10.16 8.28 5.73
C ASN A 133 11.27 7.88 4.76
N ARG A 134 12.51 7.94 5.22
CA ARG A 134 13.69 7.67 4.41
C ARG A 134 14.68 6.83 5.22
N LEU A 135 15.33 5.89 4.54
CA LEU A 135 16.46 5.16 5.08
C LEU A 135 17.70 5.63 4.34
N GLN A 136 18.62 6.26 5.07
CA GLN A 136 19.88 6.74 4.53
C GLN A 136 20.96 5.71 4.82
N LEU A 137 21.70 5.31 3.79
CA LEU A 137 22.83 4.39 3.87
C LEU A 137 24.10 5.17 3.57
N GLN A 138 25.03 5.15 4.52
CA GLN A 138 26.37 5.69 4.33
C GLN A 138 27.26 4.56 3.83
N THR A 139 27.86 4.75 2.65
CA THR A 139 28.66 3.72 2.00
C THR A 139 30.15 4.02 2.10
N THR A 140 30.99 3.02 1.80
CA THR A 140 32.43 3.20 1.63
C THR A 140 32.81 3.72 0.24
N ARG A 141 31.86 3.74 -0.71
CA ARG A 141 32.15 4.14 -2.09
C ARG A 141 32.22 5.66 -2.23
N LEU A 142 33.21 6.14 -2.98
CA LEU A 142 33.44 7.58 -3.19
C LEU A 142 32.44 8.21 -4.18
N ASP A 143 31.90 7.44 -5.10
CA ASP A 143 30.92 7.88 -6.11
C ASP A 143 29.50 8.01 -5.54
N THR A 144 29.20 7.22 -4.50
CA THR A 144 27.89 7.10 -3.87
C THR A 144 28.01 7.04 -2.34
N PRO A 145 28.60 8.07 -1.70
CA PRO A 145 28.89 8.03 -0.27
C PRO A 145 27.62 7.96 0.58
N VAL A 146 26.50 8.44 0.04
CA VAL A 146 25.19 8.44 0.70
C VAL A 146 24.13 8.02 -0.32
N LEU A 147 23.36 6.99 0.01
CA LEU A 147 22.18 6.56 -0.74
C LEU A 147 20.94 6.72 0.14
N THR A 148 19.83 7.18 -0.43
CA THR A 148 18.59 7.39 0.34
C THR A 148 17.42 6.62 -0.27
N ALA A 149 16.96 5.59 0.42
CA ALA A 149 15.78 4.83 0.04
C ALA A 149 14.51 5.48 0.63
N ARG A 150 13.52 5.76 -0.22
CA ARG A 150 12.24 6.35 0.21
C ARG A 150 11.20 5.29 0.58
N PHE A 151 10.40 5.58 1.60
CA PHE A 151 9.25 4.78 2.03
C PHE A 151 7.98 5.61 1.88
N GLU A 152 7.42 5.62 0.66
CA GLU A 152 6.27 6.45 0.28
C GLU A 152 5.19 5.67 -0.47
N ARG A 153 5.03 4.38 -0.16
CA ARG A 153 4.04 3.50 -0.79
C ARG A 153 2.62 3.95 -0.55
N HIS A 154 2.33 4.41 0.68
CA HIS A 154 1.00 4.86 1.09
C HIS A 154 0.87 6.37 0.97
N PRO A 155 -0.33 6.90 0.67
CA PRO A 155 -0.57 8.33 0.56
C PRO A 155 -0.30 9.03 1.90
N ALA A 156 0.30 10.23 1.85
CA ALA A 156 0.63 11.08 2.99
C ALA A 156 -0.64 11.62 3.70
N THR A 157 -1.34 10.73 4.38
CA THR A 157 -2.62 10.94 5.06
C THR A 157 -2.52 10.42 6.50
N ILE A 158 -3.50 10.74 7.34
CA ILE A 158 -3.60 10.26 8.74
C ILE A 158 -3.50 8.72 8.85
N TRP A 159 -3.91 7.98 7.81
CA TRP A 159 -3.91 6.52 7.79
C TRP A 159 -2.68 5.94 7.09
N GLY A 160 -2.16 6.63 6.06
CA GLY A 160 -1.03 6.14 5.26
C GLY A 160 0.33 6.48 5.85
N ALA A 161 0.48 7.66 6.48
CA ALA A 161 1.75 8.07 7.08
C ALA A 161 2.24 7.11 8.18
N PRO A 162 1.39 6.62 9.11
CA PRO A 162 1.80 5.60 10.08
C PRO A 162 2.24 4.28 9.43
N ARG A 163 1.65 3.90 8.29
CA ARG A 163 2.03 2.68 7.57
C ARG A 163 3.40 2.81 6.92
N ASN A 164 3.66 3.95 6.25
CA ASN A 164 4.99 4.23 5.72
C ASN A 164 6.05 4.25 6.84
N ALA A 165 5.68 4.71 8.04
CA ALA A 165 6.58 4.75 9.19
C ALA A 165 6.91 3.34 9.70
N ALA A 166 5.88 2.51 9.89
CA ALA A 166 6.04 1.13 10.28
C ALA A 166 6.86 0.32 9.27
N GLU A 167 6.62 0.50 7.97
CA GLU A 167 7.44 -0.14 6.92
C GLU A 167 8.91 0.30 7.01
N ALA A 168 9.18 1.59 7.22
CA ALA A 168 10.56 2.07 7.35
C ALA A 168 11.26 1.53 8.62
N GLU A 169 10.56 1.45 9.76
CA GLU A 169 11.09 0.86 11.00
C GLU A 169 11.34 -0.65 10.86
N GLU A 170 10.42 -1.37 10.21
CA GLU A 170 10.60 -2.78 9.90
C GLU A 170 11.86 -3.00 9.06
N TRP A 171 12.05 -2.18 8.03
CA TRP A 171 13.22 -2.25 7.16
C TRP A 171 14.51 -1.82 7.85
N LEU A 172 14.45 -0.87 8.78
CA LEU A 172 15.57 -0.54 9.64
C LEU A 172 16.01 -1.75 10.48
N GLY A 173 15.05 -2.45 11.09
CA GLY A 173 15.31 -3.66 11.88
C GLY A 173 15.86 -4.81 11.04
N ARG A 174 15.29 -5.06 9.85
CA ARG A 174 15.78 -6.07 8.90
C ARG A 174 17.20 -5.77 8.44
N LEU A 175 17.49 -4.51 8.11
CA LEU A 175 18.82 -4.11 7.67
C LEU A 175 19.84 -4.26 8.80
N GLY A 176 19.49 -3.87 10.03
CA GLY A 176 20.34 -4.10 11.20
C GLY A 176 20.66 -5.58 11.40
N ALA A 177 19.63 -6.43 11.43
CA ALA A 177 19.82 -7.89 11.55
C ALA A 177 20.58 -8.52 10.39
N PHE A 178 20.60 -7.88 9.22
CA PHE A 178 21.37 -8.32 8.05
C PHE A 178 22.83 -7.89 8.12
N LEU A 179 23.12 -6.70 8.64
CA LEU A 179 24.49 -6.15 8.74
C LEU A 179 25.26 -6.62 9.97
N ASP A 180 24.56 -7.10 11.01
CA ASP A 180 25.18 -7.67 12.22
C ASP A 180 25.68 -9.13 12.06
N ARG A 181 25.49 -9.73 10.87
CA ARG A 181 25.93 -11.11 10.56
C ARG A 181 27.35 -11.15 10.01
#